data_AF-A0A167GPI4-F1
#
_entry.id   AF-A0A167GPI4-F1
#
_cell.length_a   1.000
_cell.length_b   1.000
_cell.length_c   1.000
_cell.angle_alpha   90.00
_cell.angle_beta   90.00
_cell.angle_gamma   90.00
#
_symmetry.space_group_name_H-M   'P 1'
#
loop_
_entity.id
_entity.type
_entity.pdbx_description
1 polymer ?
#
loop_
_entity_poly.entity_id
_entity_poly.type
_entity_poly.pdbx_seq_one_letter_code
_entity_poly.pdbx_strand_id
1 'polypeptide(L)'
;MNFSQLGLSQVLLDTLQSKGYQSPTPIQQQAIPAVLTGEDVMAAAQTGTGKTAAFTLPLIEKLLASQQPHANQARVLVLAPTRELAIQIAESVETYSAGTRIRSTVVYGGVKINPQMMRLRKGVDILIATPGRLLDLYQQNAVKFTELTTLVLDEADRMLDMGFIHDLKKIISLLPKKRQNLLFSATFSDPIRALAKTLFAAPVEISVAAENTAAKTVIQSAYALDKSQKNKLLSHFVLHKKWQQVLVFCRTKHGANRLVTYLEKNHISAAAIHGNKSQGARVKALTGFKTGEINVLVATDIVARGLDISELPYVVNYDLPNTYEDYVHRIGRTGRAGAEGVAVSFVTLADADDLYGIERFIGALIPRAEEPGFTPQNPVPEKALDTRPIKPKKPKKPKKKQQNDTDSAQQLAKSKDPVKTKSSVKKNRPSRRPKPAADNSTHNTKQPAKPKPRSQKQNSRADHKARTSHK
;
A
#
# COMPACT_ATOMS: atom_id res chain seq x y z
N MET A 1 -25.84 20.28 -5.58
CA MET A 1 -24.77 21.28 -5.47
C MET A 1 -23.79 21.05 -6.61
N ASN A 2 -23.38 22.10 -7.34
CA ASN A 2 -22.45 22.00 -8.48
C ASN A 2 -21.03 22.42 -8.07
N PHE A 3 -20.01 22.02 -8.84
CA PHE A 3 -18.62 22.42 -8.57
C PHE A 3 -18.40 23.93 -8.56
N SER A 4 -19.14 24.69 -9.38
CA SER A 4 -19.08 26.15 -9.42
C SER A 4 -19.48 26.82 -8.10
N GLN A 5 -20.20 26.11 -7.23
CA GLN A 5 -20.62 26.61 -5.92
C GLN A 5 -19.59 26.31 -4.81
N LEU A 6 -18.48 25.64 -5.14
CA LEU A 6 -17.45 25.22 -4.16
C LEU A 6 -16.26 26.19 -4.07
N GLY A 7 -16.33 27.36 -4.72
CA GLY A 7 -15.27 28.38 -4.64
C GLY A 7 -14.02 28.08 -5.47
N LEU A 8 -14.17 27.33 -6.58
CA LEU A 8 -13.09 27.03 -7.52
C LEU A 8 -13.05 28.05 -8.67
N SER A 9 -11.86 28.39 -9.14
CA SER A 9 -11.66 29.27 -10.30
C SER A 9 -12.15 28.65 -11.61
N GLN A 10 -12.44 29.50 -12.61
CA GLN A 10 -12.95 29.06 -13.91
C GLN A 10 -12.02 28.05 -14.60
N VAL A 11 -10.69 28.22 -14.48
CA VAL A 11 -9.71 27.30 -15.08
C VAL A 11 -9.86 25.87 -14.55
N LEU A 12 -10.14 25.72 -13.24
CA LEU A 12 -10.41 24.40 -12.65
C LEU A 12 -11.77 23.86 -13.06
N LEU A 13 -12.80 24.71 -13.14
CA LEU A 13 -14.13 24.31 -13.59
C LEU A 13 -14.13 23.81 -15.03
N ASP A 14 -13.43 24.50 -15.94
CA ASP A 14 -13.28 24.10 -17.35
C ASP A 14 -12.54 22.75 -17.45
N THR A 15 -11.50 22.56 -16.63
CA THR A 15 -10.75 21.31 -16.57
C THR A 15 -11.65 20.16 -16.10
N LEU A 16 -12.44 20.38 -15.04
CA LEU A 16 -13.41 19.40 -14.53
C LEU A 16 -14.47 19.04 -15.58
N GLN A 17 -15.01 20.04 -16.27
CA GLN A 17 -15.98 19.83 -17.35
C GLN A 17 -15.38 19.02 -18.51
N SER A 18 -14.15 19.33 -18.94
CA SER A 18 -13.45 18.59 -19.99
C SER A 18 -13.19 17.12 -19.64
N LYS A 19 -13.12 16.81 -18.34
CA LYS A 19 -12.92 15.47 -17.81
C LYS A 19 -14.22 14.75 -17.47
N GLY A 20 -15.37 15.37 -17.75
CA GLY A 20 -16.70 14.77 -17.55
C GLY A 20 -17.18 14.78 -16.10
N TYR A 21 -16.61 15.61 -15.22
CA TYR A 21 -17.10 15.74 -13.85
C TYR A 21 -18.42 16.52 -13.83
N GLN A 22 -19.52 15.82 -13.53
CA GLN A 22 -20.86 16.43 -13.53
C GLN A 22 -21.21 17.09 -12.19
N SER A 23 -21.06 16.34 -11.10
CA SER A 23 -21.40 16.81 -9.75
C SER A 23 -20.37 16.36 -8.71
N PRO A 24 -20.09 17.19 -7.69
CA PRO A 24 -19.17 16.84 -6.62
C PRO A 24 -19.73 15.72 -5.75
N THR A 25 -18.88 14.76 -5.40
CA THR A 25 -19.23 13.68 -4.47
C THR A 25 -19.44 14.21 -3.05
N PRO A 26 -20.11 13.47 -2.13
CA PRO A 26 -20.34 13.94 -0.77
C PRO A 26 -19.06 14.36 -0.02
N ILE A 27 -17.95 13.65 -0.25
CA ILE A 27 -16.66 14.00 0.36
C ILE A 27 -16.10 15.29 -0.24
N GLN A 28 -16.28 15.53 -1.54
CA GLN A 28 -15.85 16.76 -2.21
C GLN A 28 -16.68 17.96 -1.76
N GLN A 29 -18.00 17.81 -1.62
CA GLN A 29 -18.90 18.88 -1.16
C GLN A 29 -18.52 19.40 0.22
N GLN A 30 -18.10 18.51 1.12
CA GLN A 30 -17.74 18.89 2.49
C GLN A 30 -16.27 19.31 2.61
N ALA A 31 -15.34 18.59 1.98
CA ALA A 31 -13.92 18.84 2.17
C ALA A 31 -13.41 20.06 1.37
N ILE A 32 -13.91 20.30 0.14
CA ILE A 32 -13.39 21.38 -0.70
C ILE A 32 -13.52 22.75 -0.01
N PRO A 33 -14.71 23.14 0.51
CA PRO A 33 -14.86 24.40 1.22
C PRO A 33 -13.95 24.51 2.46
N ALA A 34 -13.89 23.46 3.29
CA ALA A 34 -13.06 23.44 4.51
C ALA A 34 -11.56 23.57 4.20
N VAL A 35 -11.09 22.96 3.09
CA VAL A 35 -9.69 23.09 2.68
C VAL A 35 -9.39 24.51 2.19
N LEU A 36 -10.32 25.13 1.45
CA LEU A 36 -10.19 26.51 0.95
C LEU A 36 -10.10 27.53 2.09
N THR A 37 -10.93 27.39 3.13
CA THR A 37 -10.92 28.25 4.33
C THR A 37 -9.67 28.08 5.18
N GLY A 38 -8.87 27.04 4.93
CA GLY A 38 -7.61 26.79 5.64
C GLY A 38 -7.76 25.94 6.90
N GLU A 39 -8.92 25.32 7.10
CA GLU A 39 -9.16 24.43 8.23
C GLU A 39 -8.39 23.12 8.09
N ASP A 40 -7.96 22.56 9.21
CA ASP A 40 -7.45 21.19 9.24
C ASP A 40 -8.60 20.21 9.01
N VAL A 41 -8.40 19.19 8.18
CA VAL A 41 -9.45 18.22 7.82
C VAL A 41 -9.03 16.81 8.16
N MET A 42 -9.93 16.08 8.81
CA MET A 42 -9.83 14.64 9.01
C MET A 42 -11.01 13.96 8.35
N ALA A 43 -10.75 13.22 7.27
CA ALA A 43 -11.76 12.65 6.42
C ALA A 43 -11.70 11.11 6.38
N ALA A 44 -12.82 10.46 6.69
CA ALA A 44 -13.04 9.03 6.47
C ALA A 44 -13.96 8.84 5.27
N ALA A 45 -13.43 8.25 4.21
CA ALA A 45 -14.19 7.80 3.05
C ALA A 45 -13.48 6.66 2.33
N GLN A 46 -14.21 5.75 1.70
CA GLN A 46 -13.64 4.64 0.95
C GLN A 46 -12.86 5.11 -0.30
N THR A 47 -12.00 4.26 -0.85
CA THR A 47 -11.33 4.53 -2.13
C THR A 47 -12.35 4.73 -3.25
N GLY A 48 -12.05 5.56 -4.25
CA GLY A 48 -12.97 5.85 -5.37
C GLY A 48 -14.16 6.75 -5.05
N THR A 49 -14.26 7.28 -3.83
CA THR A 49 -15.26 8.31 -3.46
C THR A 49 -14.86 9.72 -3.92
N GLY A 50 -13.74 9.86 -4.64
CA GLY A 50 -13.24 11.16 -5.11
C GLY A 50 -12.38 11.93 -4.11
N LYS A 51 -11.80 11.26 -3.10
CA LYS A 51 -10.91 11.86 -2.09
C LYS A 51 -9.76 12.67 -2.69
N THR A 52 -9.13 12.15 -3.75
CA THR A 52 -8.02 12.83 -4.42
C THR A 52 -8.42 14.22 -4.88
N ALA A 53 -9.51 14.33 -5.66
CA ALA A 53 -10.04 15.63 -6.09
C ALA A 53 -10.44 16.52 -4.91
N ALA A 54 -10.97 15.93 -3.83
CA ALA A 54 -11.43 16.64 -2.65
C ALA A 54 -10.31 17.44 -1.94
N PHE A 55 -9.05 16.98 -1.99
CA PHE A 55 -7.91 17.77 -1.51
C PHE A 55 -7.12 18.45 -2.62
N THR A 56 -6.96 17.85 -3.81
CA THR A 56 -6.11 18.45 -4.85
C THR A 56 -6.70 19.72 -5.44
N LEU A 57 -8.02 19.75 -5.71
CA LEU A 57 -8.68 20.92 -6.29
C LEU A 57 -8.52 22.19 -5.43
N PRO A 58 -8.90 22.18 -4.14
CA PRO A 58 -8.77 23.37 -3.30
C PRO A 58 -7.30 23.74 -3.02
N LEU A 59 -6.38 22.77 -3.01
CA LEU A 59 -4.95 23.06 -2.87
C LEU A 59 -4.39 23.74 -4.11
N ILE A 60 -4.77 23.28 -5.32
CA ILE A 60 -4.38 23.94 -6.56
C ILE A 60 -4.91 25.38 -6.58
N GLU A 61 -6.19 25.58 -6.25
CA GLU A 61 -6.82 26.91 -6.15
C GLU A 61 -6.01 27.87 -5.26
N LYS A 62 -5.69 27.46 -4.03
CA LYS A 62 -4.87 28.26 -3.10
C LYS A 62 -3.47 28.58 -3.63
N LEU A 63 -2.87 27.63 -4.35
CA LEU A 63 -1.54 27.77 -4.92
C LEU A 63 -1.49 28.70 -6.14
N LEU A 64 -2.60 28.84 -6.88
CA LEU A 64 -2.73 29.77 -8.02
C LEU A 64 -2.62 31.23 -7.55
N ALA A 65 -3.13 31.55 -6.36
CA ALA A 65 -3.04 32.88 -5.76
C ALA A 65 -1.68 33.19 -5.10
N SER A 66 -0.80 32.20 -4.96
CA SER A 66 0.38 32.28 -4.08
C SER A 66 1.71 32.22 -4.85
N GLN A 67 2.77 32.93 -4.43
CA GLN A 67 4.06 32.99 -5.13
C GLN A 67 4.72 31.62 -5.41
N GLN A 68 5.49 31.51 -6.49
CA GLN A 68 6.20 30.27 -6.84
C GLN A 68 7.29 29.92 -5.81
N PRO A 69 7.52 28.63 -5.54
CA PRO A 69 8.48 28.19 -4.54
C PRO A 69 9.92 28.38 -5.02
N HIS A 70 10.82 28.61 -4.07
CA HIS A 70 12.25 28.66 -4.33
C HIS A 70 12.84 27.28 -4.67
N ALA A 71 14.08 27.28 -5.15
CA ALA A 71 14.83 26.08 -5.46
C ALA A 71 14.81 25.08 -4.30
N ASN A 72 14.56 23.80 -4.62
CA ASN A 72 14.50 22.69 -3.66
C ASN A 72 13.40 22.82 -2.59
N GLN A 73 12.44 23.74 -2.71
CA GLN A 73 11.32 23.87 -1.78
C GLN A 73 10.05 23.19 -2.31
N ALA A 74 9.18 22.82 -1.37
CA ALA A 74 7.84 22.33 -1.63
C ALA A 74 6.81 23.11 -0.79
N ARG A 75 5.69 23.55 -1.40
CA ARG A 75 4.62 24.28 -0.70
C ARG A 75 3.55 23.36 -0.12
N VAL A 76 3.24 22.29 -0.85
CA VAL A 76 2.33 21.21 -0.44
C VAL A 76 3.09 19.88 -0.48
N LEU A 77 2.98 19.09 0.58
CA LEU A 77 3.45 17.71 0.60
C LEU A 77 2.27 16.75 0.71
N VAL A 78 2.16 15.83 -0.24
CA VAL A 78 1.20 14.73 -0.20
C VAL A 78 1.95 13.42 0.05
N LEU A 79 1.67 12.76 1.17
CA LEU A 79 2.21 11.46 1.50
C LEU A 79 1.23 10.36 1.11
N ALA A 80 1.73 9.36 0.40
CA ALA A 80 1.01 8.16 0.02
C ALA A 80 1.78 6.90 0.43
N PRO A 81 1.11 5.82 0.89
CA PRO A 81 1.75 4.58 1.36
C PRO A 81 2.51 3.84 0.26
N THR A 82 2.07 3.96 -0.99
CA THR A 82 2.69 3.23 -2.09
C THR A 82 3.03 4.12 -3.27
N ARG A 83 3.98 3.63 -4.05
CA ARG A 83 4.36 4.23 -5.32
C ARG A 83 3.18 4.36 -6.27
N GLU A 84 2.32 3.35 -6.33
CA GLU A 84 1.20 3.30 -7.25
C GLU A 84 0.18 4.39 -6.93
N LEU A 85 -0.17 4.54 -5.64
CA LEU A 85 -1.05 5.63 -5.21
C LEU A 85 -0.38 7.00 -5.44
N ALA A 86 0.90 7.12 -5.12
CA ALA A 86 1.64 8.36 -5.37
C ALA A 86 1.62 8.77 -6.85
N ILE A 87 1.73 7.82 -7.78
CA ILE A 87 1.62 8.08 -9.22
C ILE A 87 0.20 8.50 -9.60
N GLN A 88 -0.84 7.82 -9.11
CA GLN A 88 -2.23 8.17 -9.39
C GLN A 88 -2.59 9.57 -8.90
N ILE A 89 -2.14 9.94 -7.70
CA ILE A 89 -2.31 11.29 -7.18
C ILE A 89 -1.58 12.29 -8.09
N ALA A 90 -0.36 11.96 -8.53
CA ALA A 90 0.41 12.84 -9.41
C ALA A 90 -0.27 13.04 -10.78
N GLU A 91 -0.81 11.98 -11.39
CA GLU A 91 -1.59 12.03 -12.63
C GLU A 91 -2.88 12.88 -12.47
N SER A 92 -3.52 12.77 -11.30
CA SER A 92 -4.69 13.58 -10.95
C SER A 92 -4.30 15.06 -10.82
N VAL A 93 -3.21 15.35 -10.10
CA VAL A 93 -2.69 16.72 -9.95
C VAL A 93 -2.30 17.30 -11.30
N GLU A 94 -1.58 16.56 -12.14
CA GLU A 94 -1.22 16.97 -13.51
C GLU A 94 -2.47 17.28 -14.34
N THR A 95 -3.49 16.42 -14.24
CA THR A 95 -4.78 16.63 -14.91
C THR A 95 -5.45 17.91 -14.45
N TYR A 96 -5.62 18.12 -13.14
CA TYR A 96 -6.34 19.29 -12.60
C TYR A 96 -5.56 20.60 -12.73
N SER A 97 -4.23 20.51 -12.79
CA SER A 97 -3.36 21.68 -12.97
C SER A 97 -3.05 22.00 -14.44
N ALA A 98 -3.66 21.27 -15.39
CA ALA A 98 -3.50 21.52 -16.81
C ALA A 98 -3.88 22.98 -17.15
N GLY A 99 -3.02 23.66 -17.91
CA GLY A 99 -3.23 25.07 -18.25
C GLY A 99 -2.88 26.06 -17.13
N THR A 100 -2.34 25.60 -16.00
CA THR A 100 -1.88 26.46 -14.90
C THR A 100 -0.35 26.53 -14.80
N ARG A 101 0.16 27.45 -13.96
CA ARG A 101 1.61 27.55 -13.65
C ARG A 101 2.11 26.57 -12.58
N ILE A 102 1.24 25.69 -12.07
CA ILE A 102 1.55 24.81 -10.95
C ILE A 102 2.54 23.73 -11.41
N ARG A 103 3.63 23.59 -10.66
CA ARG A 103 4.65 22.56 -10.86
C ARG A 103 4.45 21.48 -9.81
N SER A 104 4.20 20.25 -10.26
CA SER A 104 4.14 19.09 -9.37
C SER A 104 5.22 18.06 -9.73
N THR A 105 5.58 17.23 -8.77
CA THR A 105 6.43 16.05 -9.05
C THR A 105 6.10 14.93 -8.07
N VAL A 106 6.43 13.71 -8.46
CA VAL A 106 6.27 12.51 -7.64
C VAL A 106 7.62 11.87 -7.34
N VAL A 107 7.83 11.48 -6.08
CA VAL A 107 9.06 10.82 -5.62
C VAL A 107 8.76 9.55 -4.83
N TYR A 108 9.40 8.45 -5.21
CA TYR A 108 9.20 7.14 -4.57
C TYR A 108 10.43 6.24 -4.70
N GLY A 109 10.46 5.20 -3.86
CA GLY A 109 11.50 4.17 -3.84
C GLY A 109 11.54 3.28 -5.08
N GLY A 110 12.58 2.44 -5.19
CA GLY A 110 12.69 1.43 -6.26
C GLY A 110 13.09 1.97 -7.64
N VAL A 111 13.47 3.25 -7.74
CA VAL A 111 14.10 3.85 -8.93
C VAL A 111 15.28 4.72 -8.53
N LYS A 112 16.13 5.08 -9.51
CA LYS A 112 17.29 5.96 -9.28
C LYS A 112 16.85 7.28 -8.63
N ILE A 113 17.59 7.72 -7.61
CA ILE A 113 17.28 8.94 -6.86
C ILE A 113 17.67 10.22 -7.60
N ASN A 114 18.79 10.21 -8.32
CA ASN A 114 19.33 11.40 -9.00
C ASN A 114 18.31 12.09 -9.95
N PRO A 115 17.54 11.38 -10.80
CA PRO A 115 16.51 12.04 -11.61
C PRO A 115 15.44 12.76 -10.78
N GLN A 116 15.09 12.23 -9.61
CA GLN A 116 14.13 12.88 -8.69
C GLN A 116 14.74 14.13 -8.05
N MET A 117 16.02 14.08 -7.64
CA MET A 117 16.74 15.25 -7.13
C MET A 117 16.81 16.37 -8.17
N MET A 118 17.08 16.02 -9.44
CA MET A 118 17.17 16.99 -10.53
C MET A 118 15.86 17.75 -10.74
N ARG A 119 14.71 17.07 -10.65
CA ARG A 119 13.38 17.68 -10.78
C ARG A 119 13.09 18.68 -9.66
N LEU A 120 13.58 18.43 -8.45
CA LEU A 120 13.36 19.28 -7.28
C LEU A 120 14.17 20.59 -7.29
N ARG A 121 15.25 20.67 -8.09
CA ARG A 121 16.14 21.85 -8.11
C ARG A 121 15.42 23.17 -8.43
N LYS A 122 14.35 23.13 -9.22
CA LYS A 122 13.59 24.35 -9.58
C LYS A 122 12.55 24.76 -8.53
N GLY A 123 12.34 23.96 -7.49
CA GLY A 123 11.20 24.09 -6.59
C GLY A 123 9.92 23.50 -7.19
N VAL A 124 9.03 23.01 -6.34
CA VAL A 124 7.75 22.42 -6.75
C VAL A 124 6.63 22.93 -5.87
N ASP A 125 5.47 23.19 -6.45
CA ASP A 125 4.29 23.63 -5.72
C ASP A 125 3.69 22.47 -4.93
N ILE A 126 3.57 21.31 -5.57
CA ILE A 126 3.03 20.08 -4.98
C ILE A 126 4.04 18.95 -5.12
N LEU A 127 4.52 18.44 -3.98
CA LEU A 127 5.37 17.25 -3.92
C LEU A 127 4.55 16.06 -3.45
N ILE A 128 4.40 15.04 -4.30
CA ILE A 128 3.79 13.76 -3.94
C ILE A 128 4.90 12.77 -3.60
N ALA A 129 4.85 12.11 -2.46
CA ALA A 129 5.94 11.26 -1.99
C ALA A 129 5.51 10.02 -1.22
N THR A 130 6.31 8.95 -1.34
CA THR A 130 6.29 7.85 -0.36
C THR A 130 7.24 8.17 0.81
N PRO A 131 6.91 7.85 2.08
CA PRO A 131 7.66 8.29 3.27
C PRO A 131 9.17 8.04 3.21
N GLY A 132 9.60 6.80 2.97
CA GLY A 132 11.03 6.46 2.95
C GLY A 132 11.83 7.26 1.93
N ARG A 133 11.34 7.38 0.69
CA ARG A 133 12.02 8.16 -0.36
C ARG A 133 12.08 9.65 -0.04
N LEU A 134 11.05 10.21 0.61
CA LEU A 134 11.08 11.60 1.02
C LEU A 134 12.22 11.86 2.01
N LEU A 135 12.40 10.96 2.99
CA LEU A 135 13.47 11.04 3.96
C LEU A 135 14.85 10.94 3.30
N ASP A 136 15.03 10.03 2.33
CA ASP A 136 16.29 9.92 1.57
C ASP A 136 16.63 11.25 0.86
N LEU A 137 15.64 11.85 0.18
CA LEU A 137 15.82 13.10 -0.55
C LEU A 137 16.11 14.29 0.38
N TYR A 138 15.45 14.33 1.54
CA TYR A 138 15.73 15.32 2.56
C TYR A 138 17.16 15.18 3.11
N GLN A 139 17.59 13.95 3.42
CA GLN A 139 18.95 13.66 3.91
C GLN A 139 20.03 14.04 2.88
N GLN A 140 19.74 13.94 1.59
CA GLN A 140 20.64 14.38 0.52
C GLN A 140 20.54 15.88 0.20
N ASN A 141 19.84 16.66 1.04
CA ASN A 141 19.57 18.09 0.84
C ASN A 141 18.90 18.41 -0.53
N ALA A 142 18.20 17.43 -1.12
CA ALA A 142 17.52 17.61 -2.40
C ALA A 142 16.16 18.30 -2.25
N VAL A 143 15.57 18.28 -1.06
CA VAL A 143 14.32 18.99 -0.73
C VAL A 143 14.40 19.60 0.66
N LYS A 144 13.78 20.77 0.81
CA LYS A 144 13.56 21.49 2.07
C LYS A 144 12.07 21.81 2.21
N PHE A 145 11.63 22.04 3.44
CA PHE A 145 10.22 22.25 3.77
C PHE A 145 9.95 23.60 4.42
N THR A 146 10.85 24.57 4.30
CA THR A 146 10.70 25.86 5.00
C THR A 146 9.51 26.66 4.48
N GLU A 147 9.15 26.49 3.20
CA GLU A 147 7.99 27.12 2.56
C GLU A 147 6.73 26.24 2.58
N LEU A 148 6.76 25.11 3.28
CA LEU A 148 5.65 24.18 3.29
C LEU A 148 4.49 24.73 4.11
N THR A 149 3.35 24.88 3.45
CA THR A 149 2.11 25.43 4.03
C THR A 149 1.08 24.36 4.30
N THR A 150 1.13 23.21 3.60
CA THR A 150 0.14 22.14 3.74
C THR A 150 0.76 20.74 3.71
N LEU A 151 0.35 19.89 4.65
CA LEU A 151 0.63 18.45 4.67
C LEU A 151 -0.66 17.68 4.38
N VAL A 152 -0.60 16.70 3.48
CA VAL A 152 -1.68 15.74 3.22
C VAL A 152 -1.17 14.33 3.50
N LEU A 153 -1.93 13.56 4.29
CA LEU A 153 -1.75 12.12 4.47
C LEU A 153 -2.89 11.40 3.77
N ASP A 154 -2.64 10.74 2.65
CA ASP A 154 -3.63 9.93 1.95
C ASP A 154 -3.42 8.42 2.23
N GLU A 155 -4.52 7.69 2.38
CA GLU A 155 -4.55 6.32 2.92
C GLU A 155 -3.70 6.17 4.20
N ALA A 156 -3.95 7.05 5.19
CA ALA A 156 -3.16 7.10 6.42
C ALA A 156 -3.18 5.80 7.25
N ASP A 157 -4.32 5.11 7.27
CA ASP A 157 -4.51 3.77 7.86
C ASP A 157 -3.52 2.79 7.27
N ARG A 158 -3.43 2.79 5.95
CA ARG A 158 -2.50 1.91 5.24
C ARG A 158 -1.04 2.24 5.51
N MET A 159 -0.69 3.52 5.67
CA MET A 159 0.67 3.88 6.08
C MET A 159 1.02 3.29 7.45
N LEU A 160 0.06 3.26 8.38
CA LEU A 160 0.25 2.62 9.70
C LEU A 160 0.37 1.09 9.58
N ASP A 161 -0.48 0.45 8.79
CA ASP A 161 -0.43 -1.00 8.54
C ASP A 161 0.90 -1.46 7.94
N MET A 162 1.51 -0.61 7.10
CA MET A 162 2.82 -0.85 6.49
C MET A 162 3.99 -0.51 7.43
N GLY A 163 3.72 -0.07 8.66
CA GLY A 163 4.75 0.23 9.66
C GLY A 163 5.43 1.59 9.48
N PHE A 164 4.89 2.49 8.65
CA PHE A 164 5.50 3.81 8.40
C PHE A 164 5.32 4.82 9.54
N ILE A 165 4.74 4.43 10.69
CA ILE A 165 4.50 5.35 11.81
C ILE A 165 5.78 6.08 12.26
N HIS A 166 6.93 5.40 12.27
CA HIS A 166 8.20 6.01 12.64
C HIS A 166 8.68 7.02 11.59
N ASP A 167 8.57 6.67 10.31
CA ASP A 167 8.92 7.56 9.20
C ASP A 167 8.02 8.79 9.17
N LEU A 168 6.71 8.63 9.38
CA LEU A 168 5.74 9.71 9.47
C LEU A 168 6.09 10.68 10.60
N LYS A 169 6.35 10.17 11.81
CA LYS A 169 6.76 11.01 12.95
C LYS A 169 8.03 11.80 12.64
N LYS A 170 9.01 11.17 12.00
CA LYS A 170 10.25 11.83 11.56
C LYS A 170 9.94 12.92 10.54
N ILE A 171 9.17 12.64 9.50
CA ILE A 171 8.78 13.63 8.49
C ILE A 171 8.08 14.81 9.15
N ILE A 172 7.04 14.57 9.97
CA ILE A 172 6.27 15.62 10.66
C ILE A 172 7.17 16.52 11.51
N SER A 173 8.21 15.95 12.15
CA SER A 173 9.17 16.73 12.94
C SER A 173 10.03 17.69 12.11
N LEU A 174 10.20 17.43 10.82
CA LEU A 174 10.96 18.27 9.88
C LEU A 174 10.11 19.39 9.26
N LEU A 175 8.78 19.34 9.41
CA LEU A 175 7.86 20.29 8.78
C LEU A 175 7.64 21.53 9.67
N PRO A 176 7.29 22.70 9.08
CA PRO A 176 6.92 23.90 9.82
C PRO A 176 5.77 23.63 10.80
N LYS A 177 5.83 24.22 12.00
CA LYS A 177 4.80 24.03 13.04
C LYS A 177 3.45 24.61 12.61
N LYS A 178 3.45 25.79 11.99
CA LYS A 178 2.26 26.44 11.43
C LYS A 178 2.08 25.99 9.98
N ARG A 179 1.12 25.11 9.75
CA ARG A 179 0.71 24.59 8.44
C ARG A 179 -0.70 24.03 8.55
N GLN A 180 -1.40 23.93 7.44
CA GLN A 180 -2.63 23.15 7.33
C GLN A 180 -2.28 21.66 7.25
N ASN A 181 -3.02 20.82 7.93
CA ASN A 181 -2.90 19.36 7.86
C ASN A 181 -4.21 18.78 7.33
N LEU A 182 -4.12 17.83 6.41
CA LEU A 182 -5.25 17.08 5.89
C LEU A 182 -4.95 15.59 6.05
N LEU A 183 -5.85 14.81 6.66
CA LEU A 183 -5.73 13.37 6.80
C LEU A 183 -6.92 12.69 6.15
N PHE A 184 -6.64 11.82 5.18
CA PHE A 184 -7.62 11.01 4.49
C PHE A 184 -7.35 9.53 4.78
N SER A 185 -8.39 8.82 5.20
CA SER A 185 -8.33 7.40 5.55
C SER A 185 -9.62 6.69 5.15
N ALA A 186 -9.61 5.36 5.08
CA ALA A 186 -10.86 4.61 4.91
C ALA A 186 -11.64 4.54 6.23
N THR A 187 -10.96 4.59 7.38
CA THR A 187 -11.58 4.42 8.71
C THR A 187 -10.98 5.35 9.77
N PHE A 188 -11.70 5.56 10.86
CA PHE A 188 -11.20 6.26 12.06
C PHE A 188 -10.87 5.28 13.18
N SER A 189 -10.00 4.32 12.88
CA SER A 189 -9.47 3.37 13.86
C SER A 189 -8.67 4.07 14.97
N ASP A 190 -8.51 3.42 16.13
CA ASP A 190 -7.76 3.99 17.25
C ASP A 190 -6.32 4.41 16.88
N PRO A 191 -5.56 3.64 16.07
CA PRO A 191 -4.25 4.09 15.58
C PRO A 191 -4.31 5.38 14.75
N ILE A 192 -5.36 5.53 13.93
CA ILE A 192 -5.58 6.74 13.13
C ILE A 192 -5.92 7.93 14.02
N ARG A 193 -6.80 7.74 15.01
CA ARG A 193 -7.12 8.78 16.00
C ARG A 193 -5.88 9.18 16.82
N ALA A 194 -5.03 8.22 17.15
CA ALA A 194 -3.77 8.49 17.83
C ALA A 194 -2.78 9.29 16.96
N LEU A 195 -2.68 8.98 15.67
CA LEU A 195 -1.89 9.78 14.71
C LEU A 195 -2.48 11.19 14.56
N ALA A 196 -3.79 11.30 14.39
CA ALA A 196 -4.51 12.56 14.25
C ALA A 196 -4.26 13.51 15.42
N LYS A 197 -4.26 13.01 16.67
CA LYS A 197 -3.90 13.80 17.86
C LYS A 197 -2.51 14.42 17.84
N THR A 198 -1.59 13.89 17.02
CA THR A 198 -0.24 14.47 16.86
C THR A 198 -0.16 15.53 15.76
N LEU A 199 -1.18 15.60 14.91
CA LEU A 199 -1.24 16.48 13.74
C LEU A 199 -2.16 17.67 13.94
N PHE A 200 -3.26 17.47 14.65
CA PHE A 200 -4.37 18.41 14.73
C PHE A 200 -4.60 18.91 16.15
N ALA A 201 -5.05 20.17 16.27
CA ALA A 201 -5.65 20.69 17.49
C ALA A 201 -7.16 20.45 17.51
N ALA A 202 -7.86 20.87 16.45
CA ALA A 202 -9.29 20.70 16.26
C ALA A 202 -9.61 20.63 14.75
N PRO A 203 -9.59 19.43 14.13
CA PRO A 203 -9.88 19.29 12.71
C PRO A 203 -11.39 19.23 12.46
N VAL A 204 -11.81 19.63 11.27
CA VAL A 204 -13.13 19.31 10.74
C VAL A 204 -13.17 17.81 10.46
N GLU A 205 -13.96 17.06 11.24
CA GLU A 205 -14.18 15.63 11.02
C GLU A 205 -15.27 15.42 9.97
N ILE A 206 -14.89 14.86 8.83
CA ILE A 206 -15.80 14.50 7.75
C ILE A 206 -15.87 12.98 7.69
N SER A 207 -17.04 12.43 8.00
CA SER A 207 -17.31 11.01 7.80
C SER A 207 -18.38 10.86 6.75
N VAL A 208 -17.96 10.51 5.54
CA VAL A 208 -18.91 10.00 4.54
C VAL A 208 -19.05 8.53 4.88
N ALA A 209 -20.11 8.23 5.63
CA ALA A 209 -20.40 6.86 6.04
C ALA A 209 -20.25 5.95 4.82
N ALA A 210 -19.56 4.83 5.03
CA ALA A 210 -19.92 3.67 4.24
C ALA A 210 -21.41 3.47 4.54
N GLU A 211 -22.27 3.89 3.62
CA GLU A 211 -23.22 2.87 3.23
C GLU A 211 -22.36 1.63 3.01
N ASN A 212 -22.65 0.54 3.71
CA ASN A 212 -22.12 -0.78 3.38
C ASN A 212 -22.57 -1.18 1.94
N THR A 213 -22.77 -0.22 1.02
CA THR A 213 -23.12 -0.39 -0.37
C THR A 213 -22.12 -1.28 -1.04
N ALA A 214 -20.81 -1.15 -0.83
CA ALA A 214 -19.87 -2.08 -1.47
C ALA A 214 -20.15 -3.56 -1.11
N ALA A 215 -20.61 -3.88 0.11
CA ALA A 215 -21.04 -5.25 0.44
C ALA A 215 -22.48 -5.55 -0.03
N LYS A 216 -23.35 -4.54 -0.13
CA LYS A 216 -24.75 -4.67 -0.58
C LYS A 216 -24.91 -4.69 -2.12
N THR A 217 -23.99 -4.10 -2.89
CA THR A 217 -24.01 -4.00 -4.36
C THR A 217 -23.13 -5.06 -5.02
N VAL A 218 -22.30 -5.75 -4.24
CA VAL A 218 -21.46 -6.85 -4.72
C VAL A 218 -22.16 -8.18 -4.41
N ILE A 219 -22.38 -8.97 -5.45
CA ILE A 219 -22.86 -10.34 -5.33
C ILE A 219 -21.71 -11.18 -4.78
N GLN A 220 -21.89 -11.65 -3.54
CA GLN A 220 -20.87 -12.40 -2.83
C GLN A 220 -21.23 -13.89 -2.79
N SER A 221 -20.22 -14.75 -2.97
CA SER A 221 -20.38 -16.19 -2.73
C SER A 221 -19.11 -16.82 -2.18
N ALA A 222 -19.28 -17.88 -1.39
CA ALA A 222 -18.20 -18.72 -0.89
C ALA A 222 -18.33 -20.13 -1.48
N TYR A 223 -17.27 -20.61 -2.10
CA TYR A 223 -17.17 -21.98 -2.59
C TYR A 223 -16.30 -22.77 -1.63
N ALA A 224 -16.91 -23.74 -0.95
CA ALA A 224 -16.20 -24.71 -0.13
C ALA A 224 -15.49 -25.71 -1.04
N LEU A 225 -14.17 -25.85 -0.88
CA LEU A 225 -13.31 -26.63 -1.77
C LEU A 225 -12.23 -27.35 -0.99
N ASP A 226 -11.75 -28.48 -1.53
CA ASP A 226 -10.43 -28.98 -1.15
C ASP A 226 -9.34 -28.12 -1.77
N LYS A 227 -8.19 -28.01 -1.09
CA LYS A 227 -7.08 -27.15 -1.52
C LYS A 227 -6.58 -27.45 -2.95
N SER A 228 -6.66 -28.71 -3.38
CA SER A 228 -6.27 -29.17 -4.72
C SER A 228 -7.23 -28.70 -5.83
N GLN A 229 -8.47 -28.33 -5.48
CA GLN A 229 -9.50 -27.91 -6.44
C GLN A 229 -9.45 -26.41 -6.75
N LYS A 230 -8.91 -25.57 -5.87
CA LYS A 230 -8.90 -24.10 -6.03
C LYS A 230 -8.37 -23.63 -7.39
N ASN A 231 -7.22 -24.18 -7.81
CA ASN A 231 -6.63 -23.89 -9.13
C ASN A 231 -7.57 -24.24 -10.28
N LYS A 232 -8.16 -25.43 -10.22
CA LYS A 232 -9.04 -25.97 -11.26
C LYS A 232 -10.33 -25.16 -11.37
N LEU A 233 -10.91 -24.77 -10.23
CA LEU A 233 -12.14 -23.96 -10.22
C LEU A 233 -11.90 -22.58 -10.83
N LEU A 234 -10.78 -21.93 -10.50
CA LEU A 234 -10.44 -20.65 -11.12
C LEU A 234 -10.30 -20.78 -12.64
N SER A 235 -9.59 -21.79 -13.13
CA SER A 235 -9.49 -22.05 -14.57
C SER A 235 -10.85 -22.33 -15.19
N HIS A 236 -11.73 -23.06 -14.50
CA HIS A 236 -13.09 -23.34 -14.95
C HIS A 236 -13.91 -22.08 -15.15
N PHE A 237 -13.88 -21.14 -14.18
CA PHE A 237 -14.56 -19.85 -14.34
C PHE A 237 -14.03 -19.04 -15.51
N VAL A 238 -12.72 -19.03 -15.71
CA VAL A 238 -12.11 -18.29 -16.82
C VAL A 238 -12.43 -18.91 -18.18
N LEU A 239 -12.31 -20.23 -18.31
CA LEU A 239 -12.42 -20.92 -19.60
C LEU A 239 -13.88 -21.26 -19.96
N HIS A 240 -14.64 -21.83 -19.03
CA HIS A 240 -16.00 -22.33 -19.29
C HIS A 240 -17.08 -21.28 -19.02
N LYS A 241 -16.95 -20.51 -17.93
CA LYS A 241 -17.84 -19.36 -17.66
C LYS A 241 -17.39 -18.09 -18.37
N LYS A 242 -16.27 -18.15 -19.12
CA LYS A 242 -15.72 -17.06 -19.94
C LYS A 242 -15.43 -15.77 -19.16
N TRP A 243 -15.08 -15.86 -17.88
CA TRP A 243 -14.77 -14.67 -17.08
C TRP A 243 -13.60 -13.88 -17.68
N GLN A 244 -13.81 -12.57 -17.79
CA GLN A 244 -12.83 -11.61 -18.28
C GLN A 244 -12.42 -10.64 -17.17
N GLN A 245 -11.17 -10.17 -17.18
CA GLN A 245 -10.63 -9.19 -16.21
C GLN A 245 -10.84 -9.62 -14.75
N VAL A 246 -10.30 -10.78 -14.40
CA VAL A 246 -10.41 -11.38 -13.06
C VAL A 246 -9.26 -10.93 -12.17
N LEU A 247 -9.57 -10.22 -11.07
CA LEU A 247 -8.59 -9.90 -10.04
C LEU A 247 -8.60 -10.97 -8.95
N VAL A 248 -7.46 -11.65 -8.78
CA VAL A 248 -7.32 -12.78 -7.85
C VAL A 248 -6.40 -12.38 -6.69
N PHE A 249 -6.86 -12.53 -5.46
CA PHE A 249 -6.08 -12.27 -4.26
C PHE A 249 -5.51 -13.55 -3.66
N CYS A 250 -4.18 -13.60 -3.55
CA CYS A 250 -3.45 -14.66 -2.88
C CYS A 250 -2.74 -14.14 -1.62
N ARG A 251 -2.59 -14.99 -0.62
CA ARG A 251 -1.94 -14.64 0.66
C ARG A 251 -0.45 -14.38 0.51
N THR A 252 0.24 -15.11 -0.39
CA THR A 252 1.70 -15.06 -0.51
C THR A 252 2.17 -14.79 -1.94
N LYS A 253 3.30 -14.09 -2.06
CA LYS A 253 3.98 -13.83 -3.34
C LYS A 253 4.41 -15.11 -4.07
N HIS A 254 4.80 -16.14 -3.33
CA HIS A 254 5.19 -17.43 -3.93
C HIS A 254 3.95 -18.16 -4.44
N GLY A 255 2.85 -18.15 -3.69
CA GLY A 255 1.55 -18.67 -4.14
C GLY A 255 1.08 -17.98 -5.41
N ALA A 256 1.15 -16.64 -5.46
CA ALA A 256 0.78 -15.86 -6.65
C ALA A 256 1.56 -16.28 -7.91
N ASN A 257 2.89 -16.41 -7.82
CA ASN A 257 3.69 -16.86 -8.97
C ASN A 257 3.36 -18.31 -9.38
N ARG A 258 3.18 -19.21 -8.41
CA ARG A 258 2.81 -20.61 -8.71
C ARG A 258 1.46 -20.70 -9.41
N LEU A 259 0.50 -19.87 -8.99
CA LEU A 259 -0.81 -19.80 -9.63
C LEU A 259 -0.70 -19.29 -11.06
N VAL A 260 0.05 -18.22 -11.31
CA VAL A 260 0.28 -17.71 -12.67
C VAL A 260 0.89 -18.77 -13.58
N THR A 261 1.95 -19.45 -13.12
CA THR A 261 2.55 -20.54 -13.90
C THR A 261 1.56 -21.67 -14.20
N TYR A 262 0.65 -21.97 -13.27
CA TYR A 262 -0.41 -22.94 -13.51
C TYR A 262 -1.39 -22.44 -14.57
N LEU A 263 -1.86 -21.20 -14.48
CA LEU A 263 -2.80 -20.59 -15.43
C LEU A 263 -2.19 -20.52 -16.85
N GLU A 264 -0.95 -20.07 -16.97
CA GLU A 264 -0.21 -19.99 -18.25
C GLU A 264 -0.10 -21.37 -18.92
N LYS A 265 0.19 -22.43 -18.14
CA LYS A 265 0.22 -23.82 -18.64
C LYS A 265 -1.13 -24.31 -19.15
N ASN A 266 -2.23 -23.70 -18.72
CA ASN A 266 -3.58 -23.99 -19.17
C ASN A 266 -4.07 -22.93 -20.19
N HIS A 267 -3.15 -22.23 -20.85
CA HIS A 267 -3.43 -21.23 -21.88
C HIS A 267 -4.29 -20.05 -21.40
N ILE A 268 -4.24 -19.73 -20.11
CA ILE A 268 -4.90 -18.54 -19.54
C ILE A 268 -3.86 -17.43 -19.38
N SER A 269 -4.08 -16.29 -20.04
CA SER A 269 -3.24 -15.11 -19.90
C SER A 269 -3.33 -14.56 -18.47
N ALA A 270 -2.22 -14.62 -17.73
CA ALA A 270 -2.18 -14.23 -16.32
C ALA A 270 -0.88 -13.51 -15.98
N ALA A 271 -0.92 -12.63 -14.98
CA ALA A 271 0.28 -11.99 -14.44
C ALA A 271 0.20 -11.82 -12.93
N ALA A 272 1.36 -11.87 -12.26
CA ALA A 272 1.44 -11.66 -10.82
C ALA A 272 1.91 -10.24 -10.48
N ILE A 273 1.26 -9.60 -9.50
CA ILE A 273 1.61 -8.28 -8.99
C ILE A 273 1.78 -8.31 -7.46
N HIS A 274 3.03 -8.17 -7.00
CA HIS A 274 3.40 -8.23 -5.58
C HIS A 274 4.73 -7.51 -5.32
N GLY A 275 5.09 -7.29 -4.05
CA GLY A 275 6.22 -6.44 -3.66
C GLY A 275 7.59 -6.86 -4.21
N ASN A 276 7.78 -8.16 -4.50
CA ASN A 276 9.02 -8.67 -5.11
C ASN A 276 9.11 -8.49 -6.64
N LYS A 277 8.07 -8.00 -7.34
CA LYS A 277 8.17 -7.73 -8.78
C LYS A 277 8.88 -6.39 -9.01
N SER A 278 9.69 -6.30 -10.06
CA SER A 278 10.25 -5.01 -10.48
C SER A 278 9.13 -4.06 -10.89
N GLN A 279 9.36 -2.75 -10.81
CA GLN A 279 8.29 -1.83 -11.21
C GLN A 279 7.89 -2.00 -12.67
N GLY A 280 8.86 -2.12 -13.59
CA GLY A 280 8.54 -2.29 -15.00
C GLY A 280 7.59 -3.47 -15.21
N ALA A 281 7.79 -4.57 -14.48
CA ALA A 281 6.88 -5.71 -14.50
C ALA A 281 5.51 -5.39 -13.90
N ARG A 282 5.44 -4.64 -12.79
CA ARG A 282 4.15 -4.24 -12.17
C ARG A 282 3.35 -3.32 -13.07
N VAL A 283 3.99 -2.33 -13.70
CA VAL A 283 3.35 -1.41 -14.67
C VAL A 283 2.88 -2.18 -15.89
N LYS A 284 3.73 -3.04 -16.49
CA LYS A 284 3.34 -3.87 -17.63
C LYS A 284 2.15 -4.77 -17.29
N ALA A 285 2.17 -5.44 -16.13
CA ALA A 285 1.07 -6.29 -15.70
C ALA A 285 -0.23 -5.51 -15.50
N LEU A 286 -0.15 -4.32 -14.90
CA LEU A 286 -1.29 -3.44 -14.69
C LEU A 286 -1.87 -2.93 -16.00
N THR A 287 -1.02 -2.44 -16.90
CA THR A 287 -1.43 -1.94 -18.22
C THR A 287 -2.06 -3.06 -19.04
N GLY A 288 -1.41 -4.23 -19.13
CA GLY A 288 -1.94 -5.38 -19.85
C GLY A 288 -3.27 -5.88 -19.27
N PHE A 289 -3.47 -5.78 -17.95
CA PHE A 289 -4.75 -6.12 -17.34
C PHE A 289 -5.84 -5.09 -17.68
N LYS A 290 -5.52 -3.79 -17.64
CA LYS A 290 -6.46 -2.71 -18.03
C LYS A 290 -6.86 -2.79 -19.50
N THR A 291 -5.95 -3.20 -20.39
CA THR A 291 -6.22 -3.36 -21.83
C THR A 291 -6.86 -4.70 -22.20
N GLY A 292 -6.98 -5.63 -21.26
CA GLY A 292 -7.52 -6.98 -21.50
C GLY A 292 -6.52 -7.98 -22.09
N GLU A 293 -5.26 -7.59 -22.34
CA GLU A 293 -4.18 -8.50 -22.77
C GLU A 293 -3.91 -9.58 -21.71
N ILE A 294 -3.99 -9.18 -20.43
CA ILE A 294 -3.92 -10.08 -19.28
C ILE A 294 -5.32 -10.30 -18.77
N ASN A 295 -5.80 -11.54 -18.81
CA ASN A 295 -7.15 -11.85 -18.35
C ASN A 295 -7.21 -11.99 -16.82
N VAL A 296 -6.18 -12.58 -16.20
CA VAL A 296 -6.14 -12.84 -14.75
C VAL A 296 -4.97 -12.10 -14.09
N LEU A 297 -5.27 -11.14 -13.22
CA LEU A 297 -4.25 -10.46 -12.42
C LEU A 297 -4.21 -11.06 -11.01
N VAL A 298 -3.11 -11.71 -10.66
CA VAL A 298 -2.92 -12.36 -9.35
C VAL A 298 -2.12 -11.44 -8.43
N ALA A 299 -2.74 -10.97 -7.35
CA ALA A 299 -2.18 -9.96 -6.46
C ALA A 299 -2.09 -10.43 -5.00
N THR A 300 -1.14 -9.83 -4.28
CA THR A 300 -1.13 -9.87 -2.80
C THR A 300 -1.73 -8.57 -2.24
N ASP A 301 -2.34 -8.65 -1.06
CA ASP A 301 -2.98 -7.52 -0.35
C ASP A 301 -2.19 -6.21 -0.37
N ILE A 302 -0.91 -6.29 -0.03
CA ILE A 302 -0.01 -5.12 0.09
C ILE A 302 0.07 -4.33 -1.22
N VAL A 303 -0.03 -5.03 -2.35
CA VAL A 303 0.17 -4.44 -3.68
C VAL A 303 -1.13 -4.11 -4.39
N ALA A 304 -2.21 -4.83 -4.13
CA ALA A 304 -3.52 -4.53 -4.72
C ALA A 304 -4.26 -3.37 -4.04
N ARG A 305 -3.96 -3.09 -2.77
CA ARG A 305 -4.35 -1.80 -2.18
C ARG A 305 -3.68 -0.68 -3.00
N GLY A 306 -4.38 0.39 -3.37
CA GLY A 306 -3.82 1.48 -4.18
C GLY A 306 -3.46 1.13 -5.63
N LEU A 307 -3.89 -0.02 -6.16
CA LEU A 307 -4.09 -0.12 -7.61
C LEU A 307 -5.42 0.56 -7.92
N ASP A 308 -5.37 1.56 -8.81
CA ASP A 308 -6.52 2.15 -9.46
C ASP A 308 -7.05 1.17 -10.50
N ILE A 309 -7.65 0.11 -9.99
CA ILE A 309 -8.38 -0.92 -10.71
C ILE A 309 -9.66 -1.12 -9.90
N SER A 310 -10.59 -0.19 -10.08
CA SER A 310 -11.96 -0.31 -9.60
C SER A 310 -12.87 -0.74 -10.75
N GLU A 311 -14.12 -1.09 -10.42
CA GLU A 311 -15.15 -1.43 -11.41
C GLU A 311 -14.85 -2.71 -12.19
N LEU A 312 -14.13 -3.65 -11.56
CA LEU A 312 -13.90 -4.95 -12.16
C LEU A 312 -15.17 -5.80 -12.15
N PRO A 313 -15.40 -6.65 -13.16
CA PRO A 313 -16.53 -7.57 -13.16
C PRO A 313 -16.36 -8.68 -12.11
N TYR A 314 -15.14 -9.18 -11.93
CA TYR A 314 -14.87 -10.35 -11.08
C TYR A 314 -13.69 -10.13 -10.13
N VAL A 315 -13.93 -10.40 -8.85
CA VAL A 315 -12.91 -10.48 -7.80
C VAL A 315 -12.93 -11.88 -7.19
N VAL A 316 -11.75 -12.51 -7.06
CA VAL A 316 -11.60 -13.82 -6.45
C VAL A 316 -10.68 -13.74 -5.25
N ASN A 317 -11.21 -14.01 -4.06
CA ASN A 317 -10.41 -14.33 -2.88
C ASN A 317 -9.94 -15.78 -2.98
N TYR A 318 -8.83 -16.01 -3.68
CA TYR A 318 -8.25 -17.35 -3.80
C TYR A 318 -7.79 -17.87 -2.43
N ASP A 319 -7.22 -16.97 -1.61
CA ASP A 319 -7.03 -17.18 -0.18
C ASP A 319 -7.82 -16.11 0.59
N LEU A 320 -8.44 -16.45 1.72
CA LEU A 320 -9.04 -15.43 2.59
C LEU A 320 -7.97 -14.46 3.15
N PRO A 321 -8.32 -13.17 3.32
CA PRO A 321 -7.41 -12.17 3.87
C PRO A 321 -7.02 -12.45 5.32
N ASN A 322 -5.93 -11.81 5.77
CA ASN A 322 -5.45 -11.96 7.15
C ASN A 322 -6.23 -11.10 8.16
N THR A 323 -6.92 -10.06 7.70
CA THR A 323 -7.80 -9.21 8.52
C THR A 323 -9.18 -9.10 7.86
N TYR A 324 -10.19 -8.68 8.62
CA TYR A 324 -11.56 -8.62 8.12
C TYR A 324 -11.81 -7.35 7.28
N GLU A 325 -11.13 -6.26 7.63
CA GLU A 325 -11.12 -5.00 6.87
C GLU A 325 -10.60 -5.22 5.45
N ASP A 326 -9.58 -6.07 5.34
CA ASP A 326 -8.97 -6.44 4.07
C ASP A 326 -9.97 -7.12 3.14
N TYR A 327 -10.91 -7.90 3.66
CA TYR A 327 -11.97 -8.52 2.87
C TYR A 327 -12.83 -7.47 2.15
N VAL A 328 -13.31 -6.48 2.90
CA VAL A 328 -14.12 -5.38 2.36
C VAL A 328 -13.34 -4.60 1.31
N HIS A 329 -12.04 -4.37 1.54
CA HIS A 329 -11.17 -3.69 0.57
C HIS A 329 -10.94 -4.48 -0.73
N ARG A 330 -10.93 -5.81 -0.65
CA ARG A 330 -10.79 -6.69 -1.82
C ARG A 330 -12.06 -6.73 -2.63
N ILE A 331 -13.20 -7.03 -2.02
CA ILE A 331 -14.48 -7.11 -2.73
C ILE A 331 -14.91 -5.73 -3.25
N GLY A 332 -14.52 -4.65 -2.56
CA GLY A 332 -14.74 -3.29 -3.02
C GLY A 332 -13.96 -2.91 -4.29
N ARG A 333 -13.20 -3.82 -4.93
CA ARG A 333 -12.63 -3.62 -6.28
C ARG A 333 -13.66 -3.87 -7.39
N THR A 334 -14.81 -4.43 -7.04
CA THR A 334 -15.96 -4.66 -7.93
C THR A 334 -17.20 -3.93 -7.40
N GLY A 335 -18.28 -3.86 -8.19
CA GLY A 335 -19.60 -3.39 -7.75
C GLY A 335 -19.73 -1.90 -7.40
N ARG A 336 -19.06 -1.01 -8.14
CA ARG A 336 -19.09 0.46 -7.92
C ARG A 336 -19.94 1.17 -8.98
N ALA A 337 -20.36 2.39 -8.67
CA ALA A 337 -21.09 3.30 -9.58
C ALA A 337 -22.40 2.71 -10.18
N GLY A 338 -23.07 1.81 -9.45
CA GLY A 338 -24.33 1.19 -9.89
C GLY A 338 -24.16 -0.06 -10.76
N ALA A 339 -22.93 -0.46 -11.12
CA ALA A 339 -22.67 -1.71 -11.80
C ALA A 339 -22.70 -2.90 -10.84
N GLU A 340 -23.27 -4.03 -11.27
CA GLU A 340 -23.20 -5.29 -10.52
C GLU A 340 -21.80 -5.87 -10.61
N GLY A 341 -21.29 -6.31 -9.46
CA GLY A 341 -19.96 -6.88 -9.32
C GLY A 341 -19.99 -8.22 -8.62
N VAL A 342 -19.16 -9.18 -9.05
CA VAL A 342 -19.12 -10.52 -8.45
C VAL A 342 -17.84 -10.71 -7.65
N ALA A 343 -17.99 -11.03 -6.37
CA ALA A 343 -16.89 -11.41 -5.50
C ALA A 343 -17.03 -12.86 -5.01
N VAL A 344 -16.07 -13.70 -5.38
CA VAL A 344 -16.06 -15.12 -5.02
C VAL A 344 -14.93 -15.40 -4.04
N SER A 345 -15.21 -16.19 -3.01
CA SER A 345 -14.21 -16.61 -2.01
C SER A 345 -14.04 -18.12 -2.00
N PHE A 346 -12.79 -18.57 -2.13
CA PHE A 346 -12.46 -19.99 -2.05
C PHE A 346 -12.06 -20.35 -0.62
N VAL A 347 -12.86 -21.20 0.01
CA VAL A 347 -12.72 -21.55 1.41
C VAL A 347 -12.50 -23.05 1.57
N THR A 348 -11.57 -23.41 2.44
CA THR A 348 -11.32 -24.79 2.85
C THR A 348 -11.74 -24.98 4.30
N LEU A 349 -11.78 -26.22 4.80
CA LEU A 349 -12.08 -26.48 6.21
C LEU A 349 -11.17 -25.66 7.17
N ALA A 350 -9.91 -25.43 6.80
CA ALA A 350 -8.97 -24.65 7.60
C ALA A 350 -9.32 -23.15 7.66
N ASP A 351 -10.13 -22.66 6.72
CA ASP A 351 -10.52 -21.25 6.62
C ASP A 351 -11.85 -20.96 7.37
N ALA A 352 -12.47 -21.96 8.02
CA ALA A 352 -13.81 -21.85 8.61
C ALA A 352 -13.92 -20.73 9.67
N ASP A 353 -12.94 -20.59 10.56
CA ASP A 353 -12.96 -19.56 11.60
C ASP A 353 -12.69 -18.15 11.03
N ASP A 354 -11.86 -18.05 9.98
CA ASP A 354 -11.59 -16.78 9.31
C ASP A 354 -12.83 -16.30 8.53
N LEU A 355 -13.50 -17.22 7.83
CA LEU A 355 -14.76 -16.98 7.13
C LEU A 355 -15.84 -16.49 8.09
N TYR A 356 -16.02 -17.19 9.22
CA TYR A 356 -16.98 -16.78 10.24
C TYR A 356 -16.64 -15.40 10.83
N GLY A 357 -15.35 -15.10 11.03
CA GLY A 357 -14.89 -13.79 11.48
C GLY A 357 -15.24 -12.67 10.49
N ILE A 358 -15.08 -12.93 9.19
CA ILE A 358 -15.47 -12.02 8.11
C ILE A 358 -16.98 -11.80 8.11
N GLU A 359 -17.78 -12.88 8.16
CA GLU A 359 -19.25 -12.82 8.18
C GLU A 359 -19.77 -11.98 9.37
N ARG A 360 -19.18 -12.17 10.55
CA ARG A 360 -19.47 -11.32 11.72
C ARG A 360 -19.09 -9.87 11.52
N PHE A 361 -17.95 -9.60 10.88
CA PHE A 361 -17.46 -8.25 10.64
C PHE A 361 -18.37 -7.50 9.65
N ILE A 362 -18.80 -8.16 8.57
CA ILE A 362 -19.73 -7.56 7.60
C ILE A 362 -21.19 -7.58 8.09
N GLY A 363 -21.49 -8.33 9.15
CA GLY A 363 -22.81 -8.44 9.75
C GLY A 363 -23.80 -9.28 8.93
N ALA A 364 -23.30 -10.15 8.04
CA ALA A 364 -24.10 -11.00 7.16
C ALA A 364 -23.37 -12.30 6.84
N LEU A 365 -24.11 -13.39 6.66
CA LEU A 365 -23.55 -14.64 6.14
C LEU A 365 -23.25 -14.49 4.64
N ILE A 366 -22.13 -15.06 4.20
CA ILE A 366 -21.79 -15.08 2.77
C ILE A 366 -22.46 -16.32 2.15
N PRO A 367 -23.32 -16.16 1.13
CA PRO A 367 -24.00 -17.29 0.49
C PRO A 367 -23.02 -18.39 0.07
N ARG A 368 -23.33 -19.63 0.45
CA ARG A 368 -22.58 -20.80 0.01
C ARG A 368 -23.03 -21.15 -1.41
N ALA A 369 -22.08 -21.22 -2.33
CA ALA A 369 -22.33 -21.59 -3.72
C ALA A 369 -21.66 -22.93 -4.02
N GLU A 370 -22.28 -23.69 -4.93
CA GLU A 370 -21.76 -24.96 -5.42
C GLU A 370 -21.51 -24.85 -6.93
N GLU A 371 -20.40 -25.44 -7.39
CA GLU A 371 -20.16 -25.62 -8.82
C GLU A 371 -20.07 -27.13 -9.10
N PRO A 372 -20.86 -27.66 -10.05
CA PRO A 372 -20.81 -29.08 -10.40
C PRO A 372 -19.39 -29.56 -10.71
N GLY A 373 -18.98 -30.68 -10.11
CA GLY A 373 -17.63 -31.24 -10.25
C GLY A 373 -16.58 -30.66 -9.28
N PHE A 374 -16.97 -29.72 -8.41
CA PHE A 374 -16.09 -29.09 -7.42
C PHE A 374 -16.55 -29.25 -5.98
N THR A 375 -17.36 -30.26 -5.68
CA THR A 375 -17.78 -30.57 -4.31
C THR A 375 -16.56 -30.96 -3.45
N PRO A 376 -16.40 -30.41 -2.24
CA PRO A 376 -15.31 -30.74 -1.35
C PRO A 376 -15.56 -32.09 -0.67
N GLN A 377 -14.49 -32.85 -0.40
CA GLN A 377 -14.58 -34.02 0.48
C GLN A 377 -14.78 -33.60 1.94
N ASN A 378 -14.21 -32.46 2.33
CA ASN A 378 -14.31 -31.90 3.68
C ASN A 378 -15.09 -30.58 3.64
N PRO A 379 -16.39 -30.57 3.94
CA PRO A 379 -17.20 -29.36 3.87
C PRO A 379 -16.80 -28.35 4.96
N VAL A 380 -17.00 -27.07 4.66
CA VAL A 380 -16.80 -25.98 5.63
C VAL A 380 -18.07 -25.82 6.45
N PRO A 381 -18.02 -25.97 7.79
CA PRO A 381 -19.21 -25.86 8.62
C PRO A 381 -19.76 -24.43 8.61
N GLU A 382 -21.08 -24.30 8.49
CA GLU A 382 -21.77 -23.03 8.68
C GLU A 382 -22.15 -22.84 10.15
N LYS A 383 -21.89 -21.65 10.69
CA LYS A 383 -22.25 -21.28 12.06
C LYS A 383 -23.29 -20.16 12.00
N ALA A 384 -24.27 -20.21 12.89
CA ALA A 384 -25.24 -19.12 13.04
C ALA A 384 -24.51 -17.80 13.35
N LEU A 385 -24.95 -16.72 12.70
CA LEU A 385 -24.31 -15.41 12.82
C LEU A 385 -24.50 -14.83 14.22
N ASP A 386 -23.39 -14.60 14.93
CA ASP A 386 -23.40 -13.88 16.21
C ASP A 386 -23.24 -12.37 15.98
N THR A 387 -24.33 -11.62 16.14
CA THR A 387 -24.41 -10.17 15.91
C THR A 387 -23.87 -9.33 17.08
N ARG A 388 -23.41 -9.95 18.17
CA ARG A 388 -22.79 -9.22 19.30
C ARG A 388 -21.48 -8.52 18.84
N PRO A 389 -21.08 -7.39 19.46
CA PRO A 389 -19.84 -6.69 19.10
C PRO A 389 -18.60 -7.60 19.24
N ILE A 390 -17.75 -7.62 18.20
CA ILE A 390 -16.47 -8.36 18.22
C ILE A 390 -15.55 -7.71 19.25
N LYS A 391 -15.29 -8.38 20.37
CA LYS A 391 -14.30 -7.90 21.35
C LYS A 391 -12.90 -8.02 20.76
N PRO A 392 -12.03 -6.98 20.84
CA PRO A 392 -10.67 -7.06 20.32
C PRO A 392 -9.89 -8.19 20.99
N LYS A 393 -9.22 -9.04 20.20
CA LYS A 393 -8.35 -10.10 20.71
C LYS A 393 -7.23 -9.46 21.53
N LYS A 394 -7.30 -9.55 22.86
CA LYS A 394 -6.18 -9.16 23.74
C LYS A 394 -4.94 -9.97 23.35
N PRO A 395 -3.76 -9.35 23.20
CA PRO A 395 -2.54 -10.10 22.90
C PRO A 395 -2.29 -11.15 23.99
N LYS A 396 -2.03 -12.40 23.58
CA LYS A 396 -1.69 -13.49 24.50
C LYS A 396 -0.44 -13.09 25.28
N LYS A 397 -0.60 -12.83 26.58
CA LYS A 397 0.55 -12.64 27.49
C LYS A 397 1.47 -13.87 27.38
N PRO A 398 2.79 -13.70 27.24
CA PRO A 398 3.71 -14.84 27.27
C PRO A 398 3.55 -15.57 28.60
N LYS A 399 3.33 -16.89 28.56
CA LYS A 399 3.30 -17.75 29.75
C LYS A 399 4.65 -17.59 30.47
N LYS A 400 4.64 -16.97 31.66
CA LYS A 400 5.77 -17.06 32.59
C LYS A 400 5.99 -18.54 32.88
N LYS A 401 7.17 -19.08 32.55
CA LYS A 401 7.65 -20.33 33.12
C LYS A 401 7.72 -20.12 34.63
N GLN A 402 6.95 -20.89 35.39
CA GLN A 402 7.14 -21.01 36.84
C GLN A 402 8.49 -21.69 37.06
N GLN A 403 9.44 -20.93 37.61
CA GLN A 403 10.58 -21.47 38.35
C GLN A 403 10.01 -22.07 39.63
N ASN A 404 10.09 -23.38 39.76
CA ASN A 404 9.98 -24.04 41.06
C ASN A 404 11.37 -24.00 41.68
N ASP A 405 11.58 -23.15 42.67
CA ASP A 405 12.63 -23.30 43.66
C ASP A 405 11.98 -23.50 45.03
N THR A 406 12.25 -24.68 45.58
CA THR A 406 12.57 -25.01 46.97
C THR A 406 11.90 -24.22 48.09
N ASP A 407 11.04 -24.89 48.87
CA ASP A 407 11.27 -25.06 50.31
C ASP A 407 10.25 -26.03 50.92
N SER A 408 10.73 -27.20 51.37
CA SER A 408 10.03 -28.04 52.35
C SER A 408 11.08 -28.89 53.05
N ALA A 409 11.53 -28.37 54.19
CA ALA A 409 12.32 -29.07 55.17
C ALA A 409 11.45 -30.09 55.94
N GLN A 410 12.13 -31.15 56.38
CA GLN A 410 11.80 -32.01 57.53
C GLN A 410 10.56 -32.91 57.43
N GLN A 411 10.79 -34.18 57.10
CA GLN A 411 10.54 -35.32 58.01
C GLN A 411 10.87 -36.63 57.31
N LEU A 412 11.89 -37.34 57.81
CA LEU A 412 11.89 -38.79 58.10
C LEU A 412 13.33 -39.30 58.14
N ALA A 413 13.78 -39.53 59.38
CA ALA A 413 14.98 -40.29 59.70
C ALA A 413 14.68 -41.80 59.72
N LYS A 414 15.78 -42.57 59.60
CA LYS A 414 15.93 -44.04 59.69
C LYS A 414 15.67 -44.72 58.32
N SER A 415 16.64 -45.38 57.67
CA SER A 415 17.46 -46.48 58.19
C SER A 415 18.56 -46.93 57.20
N LYS A 416 19.76 -47.22 57.75
CA LYS A 416 20.74 -48.27 57.40
C LYS A 416 21.40 -48.34 56.00
N ASP A 417 22.64 -47.83 55.94
CA ASP A 417 23.92 -48.56 55.74
C ASP A 417 24.24 -49.32 54.42
N PRO A 418 25.54 -49.57 54.09
CA PRO A 418 26.18 -48.90 52.94
C PRO A 418 26.88 -49.85 51.95
N VAL A 419 27.23 -49.37 50.76
CA VAL A 419 28.29 -50.00 49.94
C VAL A 419 29.25 -48.96 49.35
N LYS A 420 30.52 -49.15 49.69
CA LYS A 420 31.74 -48.48 49.21
C LYS A 420 32.06 -48.90 47.78
N THR A 421 32.64 -47.99 46.98
CA THR A 421 34.02 -48.03 46.42
C THR A 421 34.26 -46.78 45.54
N LYS A 422 35.22 -45.91 45.90
CA LYS A 422 36.57 -45.72 45.31
C LYS A 422 36.52 -45.45 43.79
N SER A 423 37.08 -44.37 43.23
CA SER A 423 38.45 -43.86 43.45
C SER A 423 38.71 -42.52 42.72
N SER A 424 39.52 -41.68 43.37
CA SER A 424 40.62 -40.83 42.82
C SER A 424 40.36 -39.77 41.73
N VAL A 425 40.96 -38.56 41.68
CA VAL A 425 41.77 -37.71 42.57
C VAL A 425 42.05 -36.43 41.74
N LYS A 426 41.91 -35.25 42.38
CA LYS A 426 42.62 -33.95 42.20
C LYS A 426 42.65 -33.25 40.81
N LYS A 427 42.15 -32.01 40.72
CA LYS A 427 42.84 -30.70 41.01
C LYS A 427 44.04 -30.48 40.07
N ASN A 428 44.31 -29.32 39.48
CA ASN A 428 43.84 -27.96 39.65
C ASN A 428 44.34 -27.11 38.46
N ARG A 429 43.61 -26.03 38.19
CA ARG A 429 44.05 -24.74 37.60
C ARG A 429 45.50 -24.32 38.01
N PRO A 430 46.20 -23.44 37.26
CA PRO A 430 45.89 -22.01 37.33
C PRO A 430 46.19 -21.14 36.08
N SER A 431 45.98 -19.85 36.33
CA SER A 431 45.74 -18.67 35.51
C SER A 431 46.94 -17.89 34.91
N ARG A 432 46.58 -17.00 33.97
CA ARG A 432 47.02 -15.60 33.73
C ARG A 432 48.28 -15.32 32.86
N ARG A 433 48.00 -14.76 31.65
CA ARG A 433 48.51 -13.53 30.95
C ARG A 433 50.04 -13.23 30.88
N PRO A 434 50.54 -12.30 30.02
CA PRO A 434 50.05 -11.70 28.76
C PRO A 434 51.12 -11.69 27.61
N LYS A 435 50.82 -10.98 26.49
CA LYS A 435 51.58 -10.73 25.23
C LYS A 435 53.10 -10.47 25.35
N PRO A 436 53.83 -10.51 24.21
CA PRO A 436 54.29 -9.24 23.61
C PRO A 436 54.21 -9.17 22.07
N ALA A 437 54.54 -7.98 21.54
CA ALA A 437 54.56 -7.55 20.15
C ALA A 437 56.02 -7.38 19.62
N ALA A 438 56.14 -7.02 18.33
CA ALA A 438 57.29 -6.49 17.55
C ALA A 438 57.73 -7.43 16.40
N ASP A 439 58.20 -7.01 15.23
CA ASP A 439 58.19 -5.77 14.43
C ASP A 439 58.92 -6.10 13.09
N ASN A 440 58.96 -5.14 12.15
CA ASN A 440 59.76 -5.00 10.92
C ASN A 440 59.24 -5.65 9.61
N SER A 441 58.71 -4.87 8.64
CA SER A 441 59.32 -3.89 7.71
C SER A 441 59.95 -4.57 6.48
N THR A 442 59.56 -4.28 5.22
CA THR A 442 59.96 -3.09 4.45
C THR A 442 59.27 -2.99 3.07
N HIS A 443 59.12 -1.73 2.64
CA HIS A 443 58.90 -1.13 1.31
C HIS A 443 58.82 -1.97 0.01
N ASN A 444 57.84 -1.62 -0.86
CA ASN A 444 58.16 -0.97 -2.14
C ASN A 444 56.98 -0.20 -2.78
N THR A 445 57.27 1.02 -3.21
CA THR A 445 56.46 1.98 -3.96
C THR A 445 56.31 1.61 -5.45
N LYS A 446 55.13 1.84 -6.05
CA LYS A 446 55.00 2.21 -7.49
C LYS A 446 53.64 2.89 -7.79
N GLN A 447 53.74 4.02 -8.49
CA GLN A 447 52.70 4.97 -8.93
C GLN A 447 51.90 4.49 -10.17
N PRO A 448 50.83 5.20 -10.58
CA PRO A 448 49.70 4.64 -11.34
C PRO A 448 49.84 4.72 -12.87
N ALA A 449 49.14 3.81 -13.55
CA ALA A 449 49.10 3.70 -15.01
C ALA A 449 48.07 4.67 -15.66
N LYS A 450 48.49 5.31 -16.76
CA LYS A 450 47.72 6.21 -17.64
C LYS A 450 46.67 5.47 -18.50
N PRO A 451 45.60 6.16 -18.97
CA PRO A 451 44.62 5.59 -19.90
C PRO A 451 45.02 5.76 -21.39
N LYS A 452 44.61 4.79 -22.22
CA LYS A 452 44.82 4.72 -23.68
C LYS A 452 43.92 5.71 -24.46
N PRO A 453 44.35 6.23 -25.63
CA PRO A 453 43.56 7.11 -26.47
C PRO A 453 42.59 6.34 -27.39
N ARG A 454 41.43 6.95 -27.66
CA ARG A 454 40.36 6.45 -28.54
C ARG A 454 40.50 7.13 -29.92
N SER A 455 40.44 6.32 -30.97
CA SER A 455 40.63 6.69 -32.37
C SER A 455 39.54 7.60 -32.93
N GLN A 456 39.98 8.57 -33.75
CA GLN A 456 39.16 9.35 -34.68
C GLN A 456 38.72 8.47 -35.87
N LYS A 457 37.46 8.62 -36.29
CA LYS A 457 37.05 8.41 -37.68
C LYS A 457 36.29 9.65 -38.15
N GLN A 458 36.87 10.31 -39.16
CA GLN A 458 36.27 11.34 -40.00
C GLN A 458 35.43 10.70 -41.13
N ASN A 459 34.70 11.58 -41.82
CA ASN A 459 33.91 11.44 -43.06
C ASN A 459 32.46 10.99 -42.87
N SER A 460 31.45 11.60 -43.50
CA SER A 460 31.42 12.71 -44.47
C SER A 460 29.97 13.17 -44.67
N ARG A 461 29.84 14.42 -45.16
CA ARG A 461 28.64 15.11 -45.65
C ARG A 461 27.72 14.25 -46.54
N ALA A 462 26.41 14.45 -46.44
CA ALA A 462 25.53 14.65 -47.60
C ALA A 462 24.18 15.26 -47.15
N ASP A 463 23.82 16.34 -47.84
CA ASP A 463 22.59 17.12 -47.75
C ASP A 463 21.33 16.30 -48.02
N HIS A 464 20.23 16.57 -47.31
CA HIS A 464 18.91 16.52 -47.93
C HIS A 464 17.93 17.56 -47.37
N LYS A 465 17.38 18.31 -48.31
CA LYS A 465 16.48 19.46 -48.18
C LYS A 465 15.12 19.08 -47.58
N ALA A 466 14.53 20.04 -46.88
CA ALA A 466 13.13 20.10 -46.52
C ALA A 466 12.29 20.79 -47.61
N ARG A 467 10.97 20.48 -47.62
CA ARG A 467 9.81 21.23 -48.19
C ARG A 467 9.75 21.28 -49.73
N THR A 468 8.63 21.12 -50.44
CA THR A 468 7.21 21.46 -50.20
C THR A 468 6.31 20.86 -51.31
N SER A 469 5.00 20.72 -51.03
CA SER A 469 3.82 20.79 -51.92
C SER A 469 3.66 19.86 -53.14
N HIS A 470 2.67 18.95 -53.13
CA HIS A 470 1.34 19.13 -53.76
C HIS A 470 0.55 17.81 -53.82
N LYS A 471 -0.78 17.97 -53.63
CA LYS A 471 -1.91 17.03 -53.78
C LYS A 471 -2.20 16.09 -52.61
#